data_AF-A0A7C7QRB1-F1
#
_entry.id   AF-A0A7C7QRB1-F1
#
_cell.length_a   1.000
_cell.length_b   1.000
_cell.length_c   1.000
_cell.angle_alpha   90.00
_cell.angle_beta   90.00
_cell.angle_gamma   90.00
#
_symmetry.space_group_name_H-M   'P 1'
#
loop_
_entity.id
_entity.type
_entity.pdbx_description
1 polymer ?
#
loop_
_entity_poly.entity_id
_entity_poly.type
_entity_poly.pdbx_seq_one_letter_code
_entity_poly.pdbx_strand_id
1 'polypeptide(L)'
;MSPGDRDQHPRERRGQVSALNRFFASRWGIIAAGAVIGVLAPILQKLGNPTNMGICVACFERDIAGALGLHRAAVVQYIRPEIIGFVLGALIAALIFGEFRPRTGSAPIIRFLLGMFAMIGALVFLGCPWRALLRLAGGDLNAILGLLGLIVGIAIGVGFLKNGYNLGRSHRAKPVVGWIMPAIMVLFLLLVIFQPAFYGFNEDGSRAGPIFFSVKGPGSMHAPLLVSLLVGLVIGFLAQRTRFCTMGSIRDVILMGDTHLISGMTALLLVAFIVNLILG
;
A
#
# COMPACT_ATOMS: atom_id res chain seq x y z
N MET A 1 14.77 -5.78 -49.42
CA MET A 1 13.57 -4.94 -49.63
C MET A 1 12.61 -5.18 -48.48
N SER A 2 12.47 -4.16 -47.61
CA SER A 2 11.28 -3.96 -46.77
C SER A 2 10.10 -3.59 -47.70
N PRO A 3 8.82 -3.75 -47.30
CA PRO A 3 8.19 -2.73 -46.46
C PRO A 3 7.10 -3.26 -45.52
N GLY A 4 6.94 -2.61 -44.35
CA GLY A 4 5.80 -2.85 -43.48
C GLY A 4 5.87 -2.26 -42.08
N ASP A 5 6.87 -1.44 -41.79
CA ASP A 5 6.90 -0.56 -40.62
C ASP A 5 5.86 0.55 -40.86
N ARG A 6 4.72 0.47 -40.17
CA ARG A 6 3.77 1.57 -40.04
C ARG A 6 3.59 1.88 -38.57
N ASP A 7 4.48 2.73 -38.08
CA ASP A 7 4.12 4.01 -37.45
C ASP A 7 2.68 4.09 -36.90
N GLN A 8 2.56 3.81 -35.61
CA GLN A 8 1.69 4.63 -34.75
C GLN A 8 2.50 5.07 -33.54
N HIS A 9 3.44 5.99 -33.78
CA HIS A 9 3.76 7.04 -32.83
C HIS A 9 2.46 7.57 -32.22
N PRO A 10 2.25 7.49 -30.89
CA PRO A 10 1.31 8.39 -30.27
C PRO A 10 1.93 9.77 -30.37
N ARG A 11 1.44 10.53 -31.35
CA ARG A 11 1.72 11.95 -31.57
C ARG A 11 1.90 12.67 -30.24
N GLU A 12 2.94 13.49 -30.18
CA GLU A 12 3.20 14.47 -29.15
C GLU A 12 1.91 15.16 -28.70
N ARG A 13 1.37 14.74 -27.54
CA ARG A 13 0.63 15.66 -26.68
C ARG A 13 1.66 16.35 -25.79
N ARG A 14 2.40 17.28 -26.38
CA ARG A 14 3.06 18.37 -25.66
C ARG A 14 1.97 19.36 -25.21
N GLY A 15 1.02 18.84 -24.43
CA GLY A 15 -0.05 19.61 -23.79
C GLY A 15 0.44 19.97 -22.40
N GLN A 16 0.44 21.27 -22.11
CA GLN A 16 0.68 21.89 -20.81
C GLN A 16 0.52 20.90 -19.65
N VAL A 17 1.63 20.58 -18.96
CA VAL A 17 1.55 19.87 -17.68
C VAL A 17 0.64 20.71 -16.78
N SER A 18 -0.56 20.21 -16.49
CA SER A 18 -1.57 20.96 -15.72
C SER A 18 -0.94 21.47 -14.42
N ALA A 19 -1.36 22.64 -13.93
CA ALA A 19 -0.84 23.19 -12.68
C ALA A 19 -0.91 22.16 -11.53
N LEU A 20 -1.94 21.31 -11.57
CA LEU A 20 -2.13 20.19 -10.65
C LEU A 20 -1.04 19.11 -10.77
N ASN A 21 -0.63 18.74 -11.98
CA ASN A 21 0.49 17.80 -12.20
C ASN A 21 1.82 18.38 -11.68
N ARG A 22 2.05 19.68 -11.88
CA ARG A 22 3.26 20.36 -11.36
C ARG A 22 3.25 20.42 -9.83
N PHE A 23 2.09 20.65 -9.22
CA PHE A 23 1.94 20.68 -7.77
C PHE A 23 2.25 19.32 -7.13
N PHE A 24 1.65 18.23 -7.61
CA PHE A 24 1.92 16.89 -7.05
C PHE A 24 3.35 16.39 -7.31
N ALA A 25 4.00 16.86 -8.39
CA ALA A 25 5.41 16.60 -8.65
C ALA A 25 6.36 17.45 -7.77
N SER A 26 5.88 18.54 -7.19
CA SER A 26 6.68 19.42 -6.34
C SER A 26 6.93 18.84 -4.95
N ARG A 27 7.94 19.36 -4.24
CA ARG A 27 8.20 19.01 -2.82
C ARG A 27 6.99 19.30 -1.93
N TRP A 28 6.22 20.34 -2.24
CA TRP A 28 5.00 20.67 -1.50
C TRP A 28 3.90 19.63 -1.68
N GLY A 29 3.78 19.03 -2.87
CA GLY A 29 2.79 17.99 -3.14
C GLY A 29 3.03 16.74 -2.29
N ILE A 30 4.29 16.32 -2.16
CA ILE A 30 4.62 15.13 -1.36
C ILE A 30 4.57 15.38 0.14
N ILE A 31 4.95 16.58 0.60
CA ILE A 31 4.78 17.00 2.00
C ILE A 31 3.29 17.04 2.37
N ALA A 32 2.45 17.62 1.51
CA ALA A 32 1.01 17.66 1.72
C ALA A 32 0.40 16.24 1.77
N ALA A 33 0.81 15.34 0.88
CA ALA A 33 0.35 13.95 0.93
C ALA A 33 0.80 13.24 2.22
N GLY A 34 2.06 13.42 2.63
CA GLY A 34 2.58 12.93 3.91
C GLY A 34 1.78 13.45 5.10
N ALA A 35 1.49 14.75 5.14
CA ALA A 35 0.70 15.38 6.18
C ALA A 35 -0.73 14.83 6.24
N VAL A 36 -1.44 14.74 5.10
CA VAL A 36 -2.80 14.19 5.05
C VAL A 36 -2.82 12.76 5.56
N ILE A 37 -1.87 11.94 5.12
CA ILE A 37 -1.75 10.56 5.60
C ILE A 37 -1.45 10.52 7.10
N GLY A 38 -0.54 11.38 7.57
CA GLY A 38 -0.18 11.53 8.98
C GLY A 38 -1.35 11.97 9.86
N VAL A 39 -2.37 12.63 9.32
CA VAL A 39 -3.63 12.94 10.02
C VAL A 39 -4.59 11.75 9.98
N LEU A 40 -4.79 11.16 8.81
CA LEU A 40 -5.80 10.12 8.60
C LEU A 40 -5.45 8.81 9.33
N ALA A 41 -4.16 8.46 9.43
CA ALA A 41 -3.74 7.22 10.06
C ALA A 41 -4.02 7.18 11.58
N PRO A 42 -3.66 8.20 12.39
CA PRO A 42 -4.09 8.29 13.80
C PRO A 42 -5.60 8.36 14.00
N ILE A 43 -6.32 9.09 13.14
CA ILE A 43 -7.78 9.14 13.21
C ILE A 43 -8.38 7.75 13.05
N LEU A 44 -7.87 6.94 12.12
CA LEU A 44 -8.30 5.55 11.98
C LEU A 44 -8.03 4.70 13.23
N GLN A 45 -6.92 4.93 13.94
CA GLN A 45 -6.64 4.25 15.22
C GLN A 45 -7.73 4.57 16.24
N LYS A 46 -8.06 5.86 16.41
CA LYS A 46 -9.12 6.29 17.33
C LYS A 46 -10.49 5.75 16.97
N LEU A 47 -10.77 5.57 15.67
CA LEU A 47 -12.05 5.07 15.17
C LEU A 47 -12.20 3.54 15.24
N GLY A 48 -11.19 2.80 15.72
CA GLY A 48 -11.31 1.38 16.01
C GLY A 48 -10.27 0.49 15.33
N ASN A 49 -9.37 1.03 14.50
CA ASN A 49 -8.22 0.24 14.04
C ASN A 49 -7.26 -0.05 15.20
N PRO A 50 -6.42 -1.11 15.11
CA PRO A 50 -5.49 -1.44 16.18
C PRO A 50 -4.65 -0.21 16.56
N THR A 51 -4.46 0.05 17.84
CA THR A 51 -3.77 1.26 18.34
C THR A 51 -2.34 1.38 17.79
N ASN A 52 -1.69 0.25 17.53
CA ASN A 52 -0.36 0.17 16.92
C ASN A 52 -0.39 0.05 15.37
N MET A 53 -1.56 0.20 14.74
CA MET A 53 -1.81 0.10 13.29
C MET A 53 -2.88 1.10 12.84
N GLY A 54 -2.51 2.30 12.41
CA GLY A 54 -3.45 3.19 11.71
C GLY A 54 -3.79 2.65 10.34
N ILE A 55 -2.78 2.58 9.47
CA ILE A 55 -2.81 1.88 8.18
C ILE A 55 -1.56 1.03 8.04
N CYS A 56 -1.73 -0.25 7.76
CA CYS A 56 -0.62 -1.17 7.55
C CYS A 56 -0.90 -2.13 6.40
N VAL A 57 -0.27 -1.92 5.25
CA VAL A 57 -0.49 -2.75 4.05
C VAL A 57 -0.17 -4.22 4.30
N ALA A 58 0.99 -4.53 4.89
CA ALA A 58 1.41 -5.91 5.13
C ALA A 58 0.49 -6.67 6.11
N CYS A 59 0.11 -6.03 7.23
CA CYS A 59 -0.77 -6.68 8.20
C CYS A 59 -2.19 -6.81 7.67
N PHE A 60 -2.67 -5.84 6.90
CA PHE A 60 -4.02 -5.89 6.35
C PHE A 60 -4.13 -6.93 5.23
N GLU A 61 -3.08 -7.11 4.41
CA GLU A 61 -3.01 -8.20 3.44
C GLU A 61 -2.97 -9.57 4.10
N ARG A 62 -2.25 -9.72 5.22
CA ARG A 62 -2.33 -10.93 6.06
C ARG A 62 -3.76 -11.13 6.58
N ASP A 63 -4.41 -10.10 7.10
CA ASP A 63 -5.77 -10.22 7.64
C ASP A 63 -6.79 -10.63 6.56
N ILE A 64 -6.63 -10.13 5.33
CA ILE A 64 -7.40 -10.56 4.16
C ILE A 64 -7.10 -12.03 3.81
N ALA A 65 -5.82 -12.42 3.79
CA ALA A 65 -5.45 -13.81 3.54
C ALA A 65 -6.03 -14.77 4.59
N GLY A 66 -6.07 -14.36 5.86
CA GLY A 66 -6.70 -15.11 6.94
C GLY A 66 -8.22 -15.19 6.80
N ALA A 67 -8.86 -14.10 6.35
CA ALA A 67 -10.30 -14.08 6.09
C ALA A 67 -10.70 -15.01 4.93
N LEU A 68 -9.85 -15.13 3.90
CA LEU A 68 -10.03 -16.05 2.77
C LEU A 68 -9.64 -17.50 3.08
N GLY A 69 -9.14 -17.78 4.29
CA GLY A 69 -8.73 -19.12 4.71
C GLY A 69 -7.39 -19.60 4.12
N LEU A 70 -6.57 -18.70 3.56
CA LEU A 70 -5.23 -19.04 3.06
C LEU A 70 -4.25 -19.38 4.20
N HIS A 71 -4.56 -18.98 5.43
CA HIS A 71 -3.96 -19.49 6.66
C HIS A 71 -4.99 -19.55 7.79
N ARG A 72 -4.75 -20.38 8.81
CA ARG A 72 -5.72 -20.68 9.89
C ARG A 72 -5.47 -19.93 11.20
N ALA A 73 -4.93 -18.72 11.13
CA ALA A 73 -4.65 -17.95 12.34
C ALA A 73 -5.89 -17.16 12.77
N ALA A 74 -6.63 -17.66 13.77
CA ALA A 74 -7.94 -17.14 14.19
C ALA A 74 -7.93 -15.67 14.67
N VAL A 75 -6.78 -15.13 15.06
CA VAL A 75 -6.64 -13.74 15.59
C VAL A 75 -6.56 -12.65 14.52
N VAL A 76 -6.44 -13.03 13.24
CA VAL A 76 -6.08 -12.16 12.11
C VAL A 76 -6.91 -12.49 10.88
N GLN A 77 -8.23 -12.44 11.03
CA GLN A 77 -9.18 -12.77 9.97
C GLN A 77 -10.21 -11.65 9.84
N TYR A 78 -9.97 -10.77 8.88
CA TYR A 78 -10.88 -9.70 8.51
C TYR A 78 -10.51 -9.14 7.14
N ILE A 79 -11.47 -9.06 6.22
CA ILE A 79 -11.24 -8.39 4.94
C ILE A 79 -11.23 -6.89 5.18
N ARG A 80 -10.08 -6.26 5.04
CA ARG A 80 -9.83 -4.86 5.40
C ARG A 80 -10.24 -3.91 4.27
N PRO A 81 -11.32 -3.12 4.43
CA PRO A 81 -11.79 -2.20 3.39
C PRO A 81 -10.77 -1.11 3.03
N GLU A 82 -9.81 -0.83 3.91
CA GLU A 82 -8.74 0.13 3.65
C GLU A 82 -7.89 -0.24 2.44
N ILE A 83 -7.57 -1.53 2.26
CA ILE A 83 -6.76 -2.00 1.11
C ILE A 83 -7.56 -1.91 -0.18
N ILE A 84 -8.84 -2.26 -0.13
CA ILE A 84 -9.74 -2.13 -1.27
C ILE A 84 -9.85 -0.66 -1.70
N GLY A 85 -10.09 0.23 -0.73
CA GLY A 85 -10.09 1.67 -0.95
C GLY A 85 -8.77 2.16 -1.53
N PHE A 86 -7.63 1.72 -0.97
CA PHE A 86 -6.30 2.09 -1.45
C PHE A 86 -6.07 1.74 -2.92
N VAL A 87 -6.42 0.51 -3.32
CA VAL A 87 -6.25 0.07 -4.72
C VAL A 87 -7.21 0.80 -5.65
N LEU A 88 -8.49 0.96 -5.27
CA LEU A 88 -9.48 1.65 -6.09
C LEU A 88 -9.18 3.16 -6.21
N GLY A 89 -8.73 3.81 -5.14
CA GLY A 89 -8.30 5.21 -5.15
C GLY A 89 -7.10 5.43 -6.05
N ALA A 90 -6.11 4.53 -6.00
CA ALA A 90 -4.98 4.57 -6.92
C ALA A 90 -5.39 4.35 -8.38
N LEU A 91 -6.36 3.46 -8.64
CA LEU A 91 -6.92 3.25 -9.98
C LEU A 91 -7.63 4.50 -10.50
N ILE A 92 -8.49 5.13 -9.68
CA ILE A 92 -9.21 6.37 -10.04
C ILE A 92 -8.21 7.46 -10.41
N ALA A 93 -7.17 7.66 -9.59
CA ALA A 93 -6.10 8.60 -9.91
C ALA A 93 -5.41 8.25 -11.24
N ALA A 94 -5.05 6.98 -11.45
CA ALA A 94 -4.38 6.57 -12.69
C ALA A 94 -5.25 6.79 -13.94
N LEU A 95 -6.57 6.63 -13.84
CA LEU A 95 -7.51 6.86 -14.94
C LEU A 95 -7.72 8.35 -15.23
N ILE A 96 -7.96 9.16 -14.20
CA ILE A 96 -8.19 10.61 -14.35
C ILE A 96 -6.98 11.29 -15.00
N PHE A 97 -5.76 10.90 -14.62
CA PHE A 97 -4.53 11.51 -15.13
C PHE A 97 -3.93 10.79 -16.35
N GLY A 98 -4.59 9.74 -16.86
CA GLY A 98 -4.12 9.00 -18.03
C GLY A 98 -2.78 8.26 -17.81
N GLU A 99 -2.47 7.92 -16.57
CA GLU A 99 -1.25 7.20 -16.17
C GLU A 99 -1.47 5.68 -16.12
N PHE A 100 -2.69 5.21 -16.31
CA PHE A 100 -3.02 3.78 -16.34
C PHE A 100 -2.33 3.08 -17.52
N ARG A 101 -1.26 2.35 -17.22
CA ARG A 101 -0.47 1.59 -18.20
C ARG A 101 -0.24 0.17 -17.68
N PRO A 102 -1.05 -0.81 -18.11
CA PRO A 102 -0.87 -2.21 -17.75
C PRO A 102 0.51 -2.71 -18.19
N ARG A 103 1.28 -3.22 -17.24
CA ARG A 103 2.62 -3.78 -17.49
C ARG A 103 2.74 -5.16 -16.86
N THR A 104 3.47 -6.02 -17.54
CA THR A 104 3.99 -7.27 -17.00
C THR A 104 5.52 -7.23 -17.02
N GLY A 105 6.17 -8.16 -16.35
CA GLY A 105 7.62 -8.24 -16.36
C GLY A 105 8.12 -9.67 -16.54
N SER A 106 9.34 -9.79 -17.09
CA SER A 106 10.06 -11.06 -17.22
C SER A 106 10.61 -11.54 -15.88
N ALA A 107 10.76 -12.85 -15.66
CA ALA A 107 11.16 -13.49 -14.38
C ALA A 107 10.08 -13.46 -13.27
N PRO A 108 8.95 -14.18 -13.45
CA PRO A 108 7.86 -14.23 -12.47
C PRO A 108 8.27 -14.88 -11.14
N ILE A 109 9.08 -15.95 -11.18
CA ILE A 109 9.49 -16.69 -9.97
C ILE A 109 10.32 -15.83 -9.02
N ILE A 110 11.28 -15.05 -9.55
CA ILE A 110 12.13 -14.16 -8.74
C ILE A 110 11.27 -13.06 -8.10
N ARG A 111 10.36 -12.43 -8.86
CA ARG A 111 9.45 -11.42 -8.29
C ARG A 111 8.56 -11.99 -7.20
N PHE A 112 8.05 -13.20 -7.38
CA PHE A 112 7.23 -13.88 -6.38
C PHE A 112 8.02 -14.17 -5.10
N LEU A 113 9.23 -14.74 -5.21
CA LEU A 113 10.10 -15.00 -4.07
C LEU A 113 10.49 -13.72 -3.34
N LEU A 114 10.82 -12.64 -4.05
CA LEU A 114 11.10 -11.35 -3.44
C LEU A 114 9.90 -10.80 -2.66
N GLY A 115 8.67 -10.96 -3.19
CA GLY A 115 7.45 -10.61 -2.48
C GLY A 115 7.24 -11.46 -1.22
N MET A 116 7.49 -12.77 -1.30
CA MET A 116 7.42 -13.68 -0.15
C MET A 116 8.40 -13.27 0.96
N PHE A 117 9.67 -13.03 0.64
CA PHE A 117 10.66 -12.57 1.62
C PHE A 117 10.31 -11.19 2.19
N ALA A 118 9.78 -10.28 1.37
CA ALA A 118 9.31 -8.97 1.85
C ALA A 118 8.17 -9.12 2.86
N MET A 119 7.22 -10.03 2.63
CA MET A 119 6.13 -10.28 3.57
C MET A 119 6.60 -10.97 4.85
N ILE A 120 7.49 -11.97 4.75
CA ILE A 120 8.09 -12.61 5.93
C ILE A 120 8.82 -11.55 6.77
N GLY A 121 9.66 -10.72 6.16
CA GLY A 121 10.36 -9.65 6.85
C GLY A 121 9.41 -8.64 7.50
N ALA A 122 8.39 -8.18 6.77
CA ALA A 122 7.41 -7.25 7.31
C ALA A 122 6.65 -7.82 8.52
N LEU A 123 6.36 -9.12 8.53
CA LEU A 123 5.68 -9.75 9.67
C LEU A 123 6.62 -9.98 10.85
N VAL A 124 7.88 -10.40 10.61
CA VAL A 124 8.90 -10.61 11.65
C VAL A 124 9.24 -9.31 12.38
N PHE A 125 9.33 -8.18 11.67
CA PHE A 125 9.60 -6.88 12.27
C PHE A 125 8.33 -6.12 12.73
N LEU A 126 7.20 -6.83 12.83
CA LEU A 126 5.92 -6.29 13.31
C LEU A 126 5.42 -5.07 12.52
N GLY A 127 5.58 -5.07 11.19
CA GLY A 127 4.91 -4.10 10.33
C GLY A 127 5.53 -3.83 8.97
N CYS A 128 4.74 -3.17 8.12
CA CYS A 128 5.24 -2.48 6.93
C CYS A 128 5.96 -1.17 7.32
N PRO A 129 6.68 -0.51 6.39
CA PRO A 129 7.41 0.72 6.68
C PRO A 129 6.54 1.83 7.29
N TRP A 130 5.27 1.93 6.88
CA TRP A 130 4.32 2.86 7.48
C TRP A 130 3.98 2.53 8.92
N ARG A 131 3.77 1.26 9.25
CA ARG A 131 3.50 0.86 10.63
C ARG A 131 4.71 1.14 11.51
N ALA A 132 5.92 0.96 11.01
CA ALA A 132 7.13 1.35 11.76
C ALA A 132 7.15 2.86 12.05
N LEU A 133 6.88 3.71 11.05
CA LEU A 133 6.81 5.16 11.24
C LEU A 133 5.67 5.58 12.19
N LEU A 134 4.49 4.98 12.09
CA LEU A 134 3.36 5.28 12.97
C LEU A 134 3.60 4.80 14.41
N ARG A 135 4.27 3.66 14.60
CA ARG A 135 4.71 3.19 15.92
C ARG A 135 5.72 4.13 16.54
N LEU A 136 6.68 4.62 15.73
CA LEU A 136 7.64 5.62 16.18
C LEU A 136 6.94 6.93 16.57
N ALA A 137 5.97 7.38 15.78
CA ALA A 137 5.11 8.53 16.13
C ALA A 137 4.23 8.29 17.37
N GLY A 138 3.97 7.04 17.73
CA GLY A 138 3.27 6.66 18.97
C GLY A 138 4.21 6.48 20.18
N GLY A 139 5.51 6.75 20.04
CA GLY A 139 6.50 6.64 21.12
C GLY A 139 7.15 5.26 21.29
N ASP A 140 6.89 4.30 20.41
CA ASP A 140 7.51 2.97 20.46
C ASP A 140 8.93 3.00 19.87
N LEU A 141 9.93 3.10 20.75
CA LEU A 141 11.36 3.11 20.39
C LEU A 141 11.84 1.82 19.70
N ASN A 142 11.13 0.68 19.87
CA ASN A 142 11.49 -0.55 19.17
C ASN A 142 11.32 -0.42 17.64
N ALA A 143 10.49 0.52 17.19
CA ALA A 143 10.32 0.81 15.77
C ALA A 143 11.63 1.29 15.12
N ILE A 144 12.56 1.87 15.89
CA ILE A 144 13.88 2.31 15.38
C ILE A 144 14.67 1.12 14.86
N LEU A 145 14.70 -0.01 15.59
CA LEU A 145 15.41 -1.21 15.15
C LEU A 145 14.82 -1.76 13.84
N GLY A 146 13.49 -1.75 13.71
CA GLY A 146 12.81 -2.13 12.46
C GLY A 146 13.14 -1.20 11.30
N LEU A 147 13.19 0.11 11.54
CA LEU A 147 13.53 1.10 10.51
C LEU A 147 15.01 1.03 10.11
N LEU A 148 15.92 0.81 11.06
CA LEU A 148 17.34 0.57 10.77
C LEU A 148 17.54 -0.71 9.95
N GLY A 149 16.85 -1.79 10.31
CA GLY A 149 16.86 -3.03 9.52
C GLY A 149 16.39 -2.80 8.09
N LEU A 150 15.32 -2.01 7.90
CA LEU A 150 14.84 -1.62 6.57
C LEU A 150 15.87 -0.79 5.80
N ILE A 151 16.51 0.19 6.45
CA ILE A 151 17.55 1.04 5.83
C ILE A 151 18.74 0.19 5.37
N VAL A 152 19.25 -0.69 6.25
CA VAL A 152 20.38 -1.58 5.93
C VAL A 152 20.01 -2.54 4.80
N GLY A 153 18.82 -3.15 4.85
CA GLY A 153 18.34 -4.04 3.79
C GLY A 153 18.22 -3.33 2.43
N ILE A 154 17.71 -2.10 2.41
CA ILE A 154 17.66 -1.28 1.20
C ILE A 154 19.07 -0.93 0.72
N ALA A 155 19.99 -0.55 1.61
CA ALA A 155 21.37 -0.24 1.25
C ALA A 155 22.08 -1.42 0.58
N ILE A 156 21.93 -2.64 1.14
CA ILE A 156 22.44 -3.87 0.52
C ILE A 156 21.81 -4.09 -0.85
N GLY A 157 20.48 -3.94 -0.96
CA GLY A 157 19.76 -4.04 -2.23
C GLY A 157 20.24 -3.02 -3.27
N VAL A 158 20.52 -1.78 -2.86
CA VAL A 158 21.12 -0.75 -3.73
C VAL A 158 22.52 -1.17 -4.19
N GLY A 159 23.32 -1.81 -3.33
CA GLY A 159 24.60 -2.39 -3.71
C GLY A 159 24.48 -3.40 -4.87
N PHE A 160 23.52 -4.34 -4.77
CA PHE A 160 23.24 -5.27 -5.87
C PHE A 160 22.79 -4.57 -7.16
N LEU A 161 21.94 -3.53 -7.04
CA LEU A 161 21.50 -2.75 -8.19
C LEU A 161 22.66 -1.99 -8.86
N LYS A 162 23.58 -1.43 -8.08
CA LYS A 162 24.81 -0.77 -8.60
C LYS A 162 25.72 -1.76 -9.33
N ASN A 163 25.72 -3.03 -8.92
CA ASN A 163 26.50 -4.11 -9.53
C ASN A 163 25.83 -4.76 -10.76
N GLY A 164 24.75 -4.17 -11.30
CA GLY A 164 24.13 -4.61 -12.55
C GLY A 164 22.97 -5.60 -12.40
N TYR A 165 22.46 -5.83 -11.19
CA TYR A 165 21.25 -6.63 -11.00
C TYR A 165 20.03 -5.97 -11.67
N ASN A 166 19.30 -6.71 -12.50
CA ASN A 166 18.08 -6.23 -13.14
C ASN A 166 17.00 -7.33 -13.17
N LEU A 167 15.74 -6.94 -12.96
CA LEU A 167 14.56 -7.83 -12.94
C LEU A 167 14.01 -8.11 -14.36
N GLY A 168 14.89 -8.06 -15.36
CA GLY A 168 14.56 -8.20 -16.78
C GLY A 168 13.59 -7.13 -17.33
N ARG A 169 13.14 -7.28 -18.58
CA ARG A 169 12.39 -6.27 -19.32
C ARG A 169 10.90 -6.26 -18.91
N SER A 170 10.33 -5.05 -18.80
CA SER A 170 8.90 -4.87 -18.64
C SER A 170 8.23 -4.76 -20.01
N HIS A 171 7.17 -5.55 -20.22
CA HIS A 171 6.39 -5.57 -21.46
C HIS A 171 5.02 -4.93 -21.24
N ARG A 172 4.48 -4.27 -22.26
CA ARG A 172 3.09 -3.77 -22.23
C ARG A 172 2.15 -4.98 -22.20
N ALA A 173 1.26 -5.02 -21.22
CA ALA A 173 0.25 -6.06 -21.10
C ALA A 173 -1.06 -5.64 -21.78
N LYS A 174 -1.90 -6.61 -22.14
CA LYS A 174 -3.27 -6.34 -22.61
C LYS A 174 -4.07 -5.62 -21.50
N PRO A 175 -4.98 -4.71 -21.85
CA PRO A 175 -5.75 -3.94 -20.87
C PRO A 175 -6.51 -4.82 -19.89
N VAL A 176 -7.02 -5.97 -20.34
CA VAL A 176 -7.72 -6.96 -19.50
C VAL A 176 -6.91 -7.35 -18.27
N VAL A 177 -5.59 -7.56 -18.40
CA VAL A 177 -4.73 -7.96 -17.29
C VAL A 177 -4.65 -6.88 -16.21
N GLY A 178 -4.71 -5.60 -16.61
CA GLY A 178 -4.71 -4.48 -15.68
C GLY A 178 -6.02 -4.34 -14.87
N TRP A 179 -7.14 -4.84 -15.41
CA TRP A 179 -8.45 -4.76 -14.76
C TRP A 179 -8.70 -5.91 -13.77
N ILE A 180 -7.92 -6.99 -13.82
CA ILE A 180 -8.07 -8.14 -12.92
C ILE A 180 -7.95 -7.71 -11.45
N MET A 181 -6.92 -6.92 -11.11
CA MET A 181 -6.69 -6.53 -9.72
C MET A 181 -7.82 -5.64 -9.15
N PRO A 182 -8.26 -4.58 -9.84
CA PRO A 182 -9.48 -3.86 -9.45
C PRO A 182 -10.72 -4.74 -9.31
N ALA A 183 -10.93 -5.68 -10.24
CA ALA A 183 -12.08 -6.58 -10.20
C ALA A 183 -12.05 -7.48 -8.95
N ILE A 184 -10.89 -8.01 -8.58
CA ILE A 184 -10.71 -8.79 -7.34
C ILE A 184 -11.01 -7.92 -6.11
N MET A 185 -10.57 -6.66 -6.09
CA MET A 185 -10.84 -5.75 -4.97
C MET A 185 -12.32 -5.40 -4.85
N VAL A 186 -13.03 -5.22 -5.97
CA VAL A 186 -14.50 -5.05 -5.96
C VAL A 186 -15.18 -6.33 -5.48
N LEU A 187 -14.73 -7.51 -5.91
CA LEU A 187 -15.25 -8.78 -5.41
C LEU A 187 -15.09 -8.89 -3.88
N PHE A 188 -13.93 -8.54 -3.34
CA PHE A 188 -13.72 -8.50 -1.89
C PHE A 188 -14.63 -7.49 -1.20
N LEU A 189 -14.89 -6.33 -1.81
CA LEU A 189 -15.85 -5.36 -1.26
C LEU A 189 -17.27 -5.94 -1.19
N LEU A 190 -17.73 -6.59 -2.26
CA LEU A 190 -19.03 -7.23 -2.30
C LEU A 190 -19.12 -8.35 -1.26
N LEU A 191 -18.07 -9.15 -1.10
CA LEU A 191 -17.99 -10.18 -0.07
C LEU A 191 -18.12 -9.60 1.36
N VAL A 192 -17.53 -8.44 1.63
CA VAL A 192 -17.68 -7.75 2.92
C VAL A 192 -19.07 -7.17 3.12
N ILE A 193 -19.67 -6.58 2.08
CA ILE A 193 -20.99 -5.94 2.17
C ILE A 193 -22.11 -6.99 2.33
N PHE A 194 -22.08 -8.03 1.51
CA PHE A 194 -23.14 -9.03 1.48
C PHE A 194 -22.99 -10.11 2.56
N GLN A 195 -21.80 -10.25 3.16
CA GLN A 195 -21.47 -11.25 4.19
C GLN A 195 -22.18 -12.60 3.94
N PRO A 196 -21.96 -13.26 2.79
CA PRO A 196 -22.69 -14.47 2.46
C PRO A 196 -22.38 -15.54 3.52
N ALA A 197 -23.35 -15.81 4.38
CA ALA A 197 -23.25 -16.84 5.39
C ALA A 197 -23.86 -18.13 4.84
N PHE A 198 -23.14 -19.24 4.97
CA PHE A 198 -23.77 -20.55 4.89
C PHE A 198 -24.56 -20.77 6.20
N TYR A 199 -25.64 -21.55 6.14
CA TYR A 199 -26.38 -21.95 7.34
C TYR A 199 -25.47 -22.84 8.21
N GLY A 200 -24.86 -22.27 9.24
CA GLY A 200 -24.00 -22.98 10.20
C GLY A 200 -23.12 -22.02 11.00
N PHE A 201 -22.61 -22.47 12.14
CA PHE A 201 -21.57 -21.80 12.92
C PHE A 201 -20.35 -22.70 12.94
N ASN A 202 -19.15 -22.14 12.75
CA ASN A 202 -17.90 -22.86 12.95
C ASN A 202 -17.68 -23.11 14.46
N GLU A 203 -16.82 -24.06 14.81
CA GLU A 203 -16.43 -24.39 16.19
C GLU A 203 -15.94 -23.16 17.00
N ASP A 204 -15.50 -22.10 16.32
CA ASP A 204 -15.02 -20.84 16.90
C ASP A 204 -16.13 -19.80 17.17
N GLY A 205 -17.41 -20.12 16.95
CA GLY A 205 -18.55 -19.20 17.13
C GLY A 205 -18.74 -18.17 16.01
N SER A 206 -17.95 -18.24 14.94
CA SER A 206 -18.11 -17.45 13.72
C SER A 206 -19.15 -18.08 12.78
N ARG A 207 -19.90 -17.27 12.02
CA ARG A 207 -20.83 -17.79 10.98
C ARG A 207 -20.03 -18.65 9.99
N ALA A 208 -20.45 -19.89 9.75
CA ALA A 208 -19.87 -20.74 8.73
C ALA A 208 -20.13 -20.08 7.38
N GLY A 209 -19.08 -19.57 6.77
CA GLY A 209 -19.12 -18.79 5.54
C GLY A 209 -17.85 -19.01 4.76
N PRO A 210 -17.78 -18.54 3.50
CA PRO A 210 -16.53 -18.51 2.75
C PRO A 210 -15.52 -17.50 3.33
N ILE A 211 -15.91 -16.73 4.36
CA ILE A 211 -15.10 -15.68 4.99
C ILE A 211 -15.06 -15.94 6.50
N PHE A 212 -13.85 -15.99 7.05
CA PHE A 212 -13.62 -16.08 8.49
C PHE A 212 -13.53 -14.69 9.13
N PHE A 213 -14.14 -14.54 10.30
CA PHE A 213 -14.08 -13.32 11.11
C PHE A 213 -13.48 -13.62 12.47
N SER A 214 -12.52 -12.79 12.88
CA SER A 214 -11.84 -12.93 14.15
C SER A 214 -12.68 -12.33 15.29
N VAL A 215 -12.87 -13.09 16.37
CA VAL A 215 -13.59 -12.64 17.59
C VAL A 215 -12.65 -11.90 18.55
N LYS A 216 -11.35 -12.19 18.51
CA LYS A 216 -10.33 -11.59 19.39
C LYS A 216 -9.04 -11.31 18.62
N GLY A 217 -8.37 -10.21 18.98
CA GLY A 217 -7.09 -9.84 18.40
C GLY A 217 -7.21 -8.77 17.31
N PRO A 218 -6.12 -8.47 16.58
CA PRO A 218 -6.09 -7.34 15.64
C PRO A 218 -7.09 -7.45 14.48
N GLY A 219 -7.53 -8.66 14.11
CA GLY A 219 -8.58 -8.84 13.11
C GLY A 219 -9.96 -8.35 13.57
N SER A 220 -10.23 -8.35 14.88
CA SER A 220 -11.51 -7.86 15.45
C SER A 220 -11.55 -6.34 15.62
N MET A 221 -10.38 -5.67 15.58
CA MET A 221 -10.26 -4.21 15.72
C MET A 221 -10.32 -3.56 14.34
N HIS A 222 -11.48 -3.03 13.98
CA HIS A 222 -11.67 -2.33 12.72
C HIS A 222 -12.51 -1.06 12.87
N ALA A 223 -12.12 -0.02 12.13
CA ALA A 223 -12.93 1.18 11.98
C ALA A 223 -14.19 0.90 11.14
N PRO A 224 -15.20 1.81 11.18
CA PRO A 224 -16.42 1.67 10.38
C PRO A 224 -16.10 1.53 8.89
N LEU A 225 -16.77 0.58 8.22
CA LEU A 225 -16.49 0.19 6.84
C LEU A 225 -16.42 1.38 5.87
N LEU A 226 -17.37 2.30 5.96
CA LEU A 226 -17.42 3.48 5.09
C LEU A 226 -16.23 4.41 5.31
N VAL A 227 -15.80 4.60 6.57
CA VAL A 227 -14.67 5.45 6.89
C VAL A 227 -13.37 4.81 6.41
N SER A 228 -13.18 3.51 6.68
CA SER A 228 -12.01 2.76 6.19
C SER A 228 -11.89 2.80 4.66
N LEU A 229 -13.02 2.65 3.96
CA LEU A 229 -13.05 2.70 2.49
C LEU A 229 -12.73 4.10 1.95
N LEU A 230 -13.35 5.15 2.51
CA LEU A 230 -13.12 6.54 2.10
C LEU A 230 -11.68 6.97 2.36
N VAL A 231 -11.16 6.67 3.55
CA VAL A 231 -9.77 6.98 3.91
C VAL A 231 -8.80 6.21 3.01
N GLY A 232 -9.05 4.92 2.77
CA GLY A 232 -8.30 4.12 1.81
C GLY A 232 -8.29 4.76 0.42
N LEU A 233 -9.44 5.20 -0.08
CA LEU A 233 -9.59 5.83 -1.39
C LEU A 233 -8.77 7.12 -1.50
N VAL A 234 -8.88 8.01 -0.51
CA VAL A 234 -8.11 9.26 -0.47
C VAL A 234 -6.61 8.97 -0.47
N ILE A 235 -6.18 8.02 0.35
CA ILE A 235 -4.77 7.69 0.49
C ILE A 235 -4.23 7.03 -0.78
N GLY A 236 -4.97 6.09 -1.37
CA GLY A 236 -4.61 5.47 -2.64
C GLY A 236 -4.48 6.50 -3.77
N PHE A 237 -5.41 7.45 -3.82
CA PHE A 237 -5.37 8.55 -4.78
C PHE A 237 -4.10 9.41 -4.61
N LEU A 238 -3.79 9.82 -3.38
CA LEU A 238 -2.60 10.63 -3.09
C LEU A 238 -1.29 9.86 -3.33
N ALA A 239 -1.25 8.58 -2.96
CA ALA A 239 -0.09 7.71 -3.12
C ALA A 239 0.25 7.51 -4.60
N GLN A 240 -0.75 7.28 -5.46
CA GLN A 240 -0.55 7.17 -6.90
C GLN A 240 0.02 8.46 -7.50
N ARG A 241 -0.47 9.62 -7.03
CA ARG A 241 -0.10 10.93 -7.57
C ARG A 241 1.29 11.41 -7.17
N THR A 242 1.64 11.18 -5.91
CA THR A 242 2.94 11.62 -5.36
C THR A 242 4.02 10.55 -5.45
N ARG A 243 3.66 9.31 -5.85
CA ARG A 243 4.54 8.13 -5.83
C ARG A 243 5.14 7.91 -4.44
N PHE A 244 4.30 8.08 -3.43
CA PHE A 244 4.69 7.97 -2.02
C PHE A 244 5.19 6.54 -1.73
N CYS A 245 6.50 6.36 -1.58
CA CYS A 245 7.11 5.06 -1.35
C CYS A 245 8.31 5.16 -0.40
N THR A 246 8.21 4.49 0.75
CA THR A 246 9.30 4.49 1.74
C THR A 246 10.57 3.82 1.22
N MET A 247 10.45 2.69 0.51
CA MET A 247 11.63 2.04 -0.07
C MET A 247 12.31 2.92 -1.14
N GLY A 248 11.49 3.56 -1.99
CA GLY A 248 11.97 4.50 -3.00
C GLY A 248 12.71 5.67 -2.38
N SER A 249 12.18 6.27 -1.32
CA SER A 249 12.82 7.41 -0.66
C SER A 249 14.21 7.13 -0.11
N ILE A 250 14.41 6.00 0.57
CA ILE A 250 15.72 5.61 1.13
C ILE A 250 16.68 5.28 -0.02
N ARG A 251 16.20 4.52 -1.02
CA ARG A 251 17.00 4.19 -2.21
C ARG A 251 17.47 5.44 -2.95
N ASP A 252 16.58 6.40 -3.19
CA ASP A 252 16.87 7.60 -3.99
C ASP A 252 17.84 8.53 -3.26
N VAL A 253 17.76 8.61 -1.93
CA VAL A 253 18.78 9.29 -1.10
C VAL A 253 20.14 8.59 -1.20
N ILE A 254 20.21 7.26 -1.08
CA ILE A 254 21.48 6.51 -1.13
C ILE A 254 22.11 6.52 -2.54
N LEU A 255 21.28 6.48 -3.59
CA LEU A 255 21.74 6.35 -4.97
C LEU A 255 22.02 7.70 -5.64
N MET A 256 21.15 8.69 -5.43
CA MET A 256 21.15 9.97 -6.16
C MET A 256 21.22 11.19 -5.24
N GLY A 257 21.11 11.02 -3.92
CA GLY A 257 21.03 12.13 -2.96
C GLY A 257 19.72 12.92 -3.02
N ASP A 258 18.66 12.39 -3.65
CA ASP A 258 17.39 13.11 -3.79
C ASP A 258 16.53 12.99 -2.52
N THR A 259 16.28 14.13 -1.88
CA THR A 259 15.48 14.25 -0.65
C THR A 259 14.02 14.60 -0.90
N HIS A 260 13.54 14.54 -2.15
CA HIS A 260 12.14 14.80 -2.46
C HIS A 260 11.20 13.83 -1.72
N LEU A 261 11.37 12.52 -1.90
CA LEU A 261 10.49 11.52 -1.29
C LEU A 261 10.61 11.44 0.24
N ILE A 262 11.81 11.67 0.78
CA ILE A 262 12.03 11.61 2.23
C ILE A 262 11.29 12.72 2.96
N SER A 263 11.16 13.91 2.33
CA SER A 263 10.43 15.04 2.92
C SER A 263 8.95 14.71 3.21
N GLY A 264 8.30 13.91 2.36
CA GLY A 264 6.94 13.42 2.60
C GLY A 264 6.84 12.43 3.76
N MET A 265 7.85 11.56 3.93
CA MET A 265 7.86 10.64 5.07
C MET A 265 8.12 11.35 6.39
N THR A 266 9.00 12.36 6.40
CA THR A 266 9.22 13.21 7.56
C THR A 266 7.93 13.97 7.91
N ALA A 267 7.23 14.50 6.91
CA ALA A 267 5.93 15.16 7.13
C ALA A 267 4.91 14.20 7.73
N LEU A 268 4.82 12.96 7.25
CA LEU A 268 3.97 11.93 7.83
C LEU A 268 4.31 11.66 9.29
N LEU A 269 5.59 11.45 9.60
CA LEU A 269 6.04 11.14 10.96
C LEU A 269 5.72 12.29 11.93
N LEU A 270 6.05 13.52 11.55
CA LEU A 270 5.82 14.71 12.39
C LEU A 270 4.33 14.98 12.60
N VAL A 271 3.53 14.92 11.53
CA VAL A 271 2.09 15.18 11.64
C VAL A 271 1.39 14.06 12.41
N ALA A 272 1.77 12.80 12.20
CA ALA A 272 1.24 11.69 12.99
C ALA A 272 1.59 11.83 14.48
N PHE A 273 2.81 12.25 14.80
CA PHE A 273 3.22 12.52 16.18
C PHE A 273 2.39 13.63 16.82
N ILE A 274 2.18 14.75 16.11
CA ILE A 274 1.36 15.87 16.59
C ILE A 274 -0.09 15.42 16.81
N VAL A 275 -0.67 14.68 15.86
CA VAL A 275 -2.06 14.22 15.97
C VAL A 275 -2.21 13.20 17.10
N ASN A 276 -1.27 12.28 17.28
CA ASN A 276 -1.27 11.39 18.45
C ASN A 276 -1.24 12.21 19.76
N LEU A 277 -0.38 13.24 19.85
CA LEU A 277 -0.32 14.11 21.02
C LEU A 277 -1.66 14.82 21.31
N ILE A 278 -2.39 15.21 20.26
CA ILE A 278 -3.71 15.85 20.38
C ILE A 278 -4.80 14.85 20.77
N LEU A 279 -4.72 13.60 20.26
CA LEU A 279 -5.73 12.58 20.49
C LEU A 279 -5.57 11.83 21.81
N GLY A 280 -4.38 11.89 22.43
CA GLY A 280 -4.01 11.19 23.67
C GLY A 280 -3.55 9.76 23.43
#